data_AF-A0A2V7BF42-F1
#
_entry.id   AF-A0A2V7BF42-F1
#
_cell.length_a   1.000
_cell.length_b   1.000
_cell.length_c   1.000
_cell.angle_alpha   90.00
_cell.angle_beta   90.00
_cell.angle_gamma   90.00
#
_symmetry.space_group_name_H-M   'P 1'
#
loop_
_entity.id
_entity.type
_entity.pdbx_description
1 polymer ?
#
loop_
_entity_poly.entity_id
_entity_poly.type
_entity_poly.pdbx_seq_one_letter_code
_entity_poly.pdbx_strand_id
1 'polypeptide(L)'
;MKSRIRVLKSSLAACAILVGGIAWAIPVQAQTAYSGRAFAAFVNTFLTGPTHITDTGELPPSGGFKSDALLDTRDLHLAPLDSALTAEVLAASTSGASGVAESSASLANVRVLPGTSTQVTASFIGARTEATCAGVQGSTEIADLTFGGQSIAVTPGVPNQTFVIRDPSGVALATLIVNEQMVTTSGTYHEIRVNALHLIVPGVAEVILSSAKSDINCGVTTQPGPCHDFVTGGGWIEVGQGRANFGFNAGFKAGSTTPDVHLNYIDHNSGRKVKATSITVYVVGRTATSRHLEGSAEVDGKAGYTYVVDVDDEGEPGRNDTFSIRLNDGYTAAGALDGGNIQLHKSCR
;
A
#
# COMPACT_ATOMS: atom_id res chain seq x y z
N MET A 1 -53.78 -73.59 29.78
CA MET A 1 -53.10 -74.91 29.79
C MET A 1 -51.60 -74.66 29.71
N LYS A 2 -50.82 -75.34 30.55
CA LYS A 2 -49.37 -75.21 30.75
C LYS A 2 -48.57 -75.29 29.44
N SER A 3 -47.48 -74.55 29.30
CA SER A 3 -46.12 -75.13 29.34
C SER A 3 -45.04 -74.11 28.97
N ARG A 4 -44.03 -74.02 29.85
CA ARG A 4 -42.68 -73.51 29.59
C ARG A 4 -42.02 -74.34 28.46
N ILE A 5 -40.95 -73.83 27.83
CA ILE A 5 -39.58 -74.44 27.85
C ILE A 5 -38.62 -73.94 26.74
N ARG A 6 -37.41 -73.61 27.23
CA ARG A 6 -36.04 -73.68 26.69
C ARG A 6 -35.53 -72.74 25.58
N VAL A 7 -34.70 -71.84 26.07
CA VAL A 7 -33.39 -71.40 25.53
C VAL A 7 -32.55 -72.58 25.01
N LEU A 8 -31.97 -72.41 23.81
CA LEU A 8 -30.73 -73.08 23.42
C LEU A 8 -29.75 -72.04 22.88
N LYS A 9 -28.59 -71.92 23.53
CA LYS A 9 -27.45 -71.11 23.11
C LYS A 9 -26.72 -71.83 21.97
N SER A 10 -26.39 -71.12 20.89
CA SER A 10 -25.40 -71.57 19.91
C SER A 10 -24.35 -70.47 19.73
N SER A 11 -23.11 -70.86 20.01
CA SER A 11 -21.92 -70.03 19.97
C SER A 11 -21.41 -69.99 18.52
N LEU A 12 -21.39 -68.82 17.89
CA LEU A 12 -20.61 -68.58 16.67
C LEU A 12 -19.33 -67.83 17.03
N ALA A 13 -18.19 -68.48 16.80
CA ALA A 13 -16.88 -67.84 16.83
C ALA A 13 -16.72 -66.95 15.60
N ALA A 14 -16.65 -65.63 15.79
CA ALA A 14 -16.37 -64.67 14.73
C ALA A 14 -14.85 -64.58 14.52
N CYS A 15 -14.39 -65.02 13.35
CA CYS A 15 -13.03 -64.83 12.87
C CYS A 15 -12.84 -63.35 12.51
N ALA A 16 -12.11 -62.60 13.34
CA ALA A 16 -11.75 -61.21 13.05
C ALA A 16 -10.57 -61.20 12.07
N ILE A 17 -10.84 -60.97 10.78
CA ILE A 17 -9.82 -60.63 9.79
C ILE A 17 -9.45 -59.17 10.04
N LEU A 18 -8.30 -58.93 10.68
CA LEU A 18 -7.69 -57.61 10.78
C LEU A 18 -7.15 -57.22 9.39
N VAL A 19 -7.93 -56.46 8.63
CA VAL A 19 -7.43 -55.73 7.46
C VAL A 19 -6.67 -54.52 8.00
N GLY A 20 -5.34 -54.65 8.11
CA GLY A 20 -4.45 -53.53 8.38
C GLY A 20 -4.42 -52.57 7.21
N GLY A 21 -5.30 -51.56 7.22
CA GLY A 21 -5.25 -50.46 6.27
C GLY A 21 -4.05 -49.57 6.58
N ILE A 22 -3.00 -49.66 5.77
CA ILE A 22 -1.94 -48.64 5.75
C ILE A 22 -2.54 -47.41 5.07
N ALA A 23 -3.08 -46.50 5.87
CA ALA A 23 -3.41 -45.15 5.42
C ALA A 23 -2.08 -44.43 5.17
N TRP A 24 -1.67 -44.35 3.91
CA TRP A 24 -0.58 -43.45 3.52
C TRP A 24 -1.08 -42.02 3.78
N ALA A 25 -0.54 -41.38 4.82
CA ALA A 25 -0.73 -39.95 5.01
C ALA A 25 -0.05 -39.25 3.83
N ILE A 26 -0.85 -38.79 2.88
CA ILE A 26 -0.38 -37.91 1.81
C ILE A 26 0.09 -36.62 2.51
N PRO A 27 1.35 -36.18 2.35
CA PRO A 27 1.77 -34.91 2.95
C PRO A 27 0.90 -33.80 2.36
N VAL A 28 0.16 -33.11 3.21
CA VAL A 28 -0.55 -31.87 2.83
C VAL A 28 0.53 -30.83 2.57
N GLN A 29 0.77 -30.52 1.30
CA GLN A 29 1.63 -29.40 0.93
C GLN A 29 0.94 -28.10 1.35
N ALA A 30 1.65 -27.26 2.12
CA ALA A 30 1.14 -25.96 2.54
C ALA A 30 0.92 -25.07 1.31
N GLN A 31 -0.20 -24.37 1.23
CA GLN A 31 -0.48 -23.39 0.17
C GLN A 31 0.34 -22.13 0.39
N THR A 32 0.72 -21.43 -0.69
CA THR A 32 1.32 -20.09 -0.57
C THR A 32 0.40 -19.15 0.19
N ALA A 33 0.94 -18.52 1.23
CA ALA A 33 0.25 -17.51 2.04
C ALA A 33 0.91 -16.15 1.84
N TYR A 34 0.10 -15.09 1.89
CA TYR A 34 0.53 -13.71 1.74
C TYR A 34 0.23 -12.92 3.02
N SER A 35 1.03 -11.92 3.35
CA SER A 35 0.57 -10.79 4.14
C SER A 35 1.23 -9.52 3.61
N GLY A 36 0.81 -8.41 4.17
CA GLY A 36 1.26 -7.10 3.77
C GLY A 36 0.43 -6.03 4.42
N ARG A 37 1.03 -4.86 4.59
CA ARG A 37 0.38 -3.67 5.13
C ARG A 37 1.09 -2.46 4.60
N ALA A 38 0.33 -1.45 4.22
CA ALA A 38 0.86 -0.15 3.88
C ALA A 38 0.13 0.93 4.67
N PHE A 39 0.87 1.96 5.06
CA PHE A 39 0.27 3.18 5.61
C PHE A 39 1.04 4.42 5.16
N ALA A 40 0.30 5.50 4.87
CA ALA A 40 0.92 6.74 4.42
C ALA A 40 1.67 7.45 5.56
N ALA A 41 1.13 7.42 6.78
CA ALA A 41 1.83 7.96 7.95
C ALA A 41 1.52 7.21 9.24
N PHE A 42 2.52 7.12 10.10
CA PHE A 42 2.38 6.83 11.52
C PHE A 42 2.96 8.02 12.30
N VAL A 43 2.22 8.50 13.28
CA VAL A 43 2.63 9.60 14.15
C VAL A 43 2.44 9.15 15.58
N ASN A 44 3.46 9.30 16.40
CA ASN A 44 3.42 9.00 17.82
C ASN A 44 4.08 10.15 18.60
N THR A 45 3.25 10.99 19.19
CA THR A 45 3.68 12.07 20.11
C THR A 45 2.94 11.94 21.44
N PHE A 46 3.38 12.67 22.46
CA PHE A 46 2.66 12.72 23.73
C PHE A 46 1.17 13.12 23.59
N LEU A 47 0.85 14.00 22.62
CA LEU A 47 -0.51 14.51 22.41
C LEU A 47 -1.36 13.65 21.46
N THR A 48 -0.73 12.98 20.50
CA THR A 48 -1.43 12.17 19.50
C THR A 48 -1.57 10.71 19.92
N GLY A 49 -0.61 10.18 20.71
CA GLY A 49 -0.42 8.74 20.85
C GLY A 49 -0.11 8.07 19.50
N PRO A 50 0.04 6.74 19.47
CA PRO A 50 0.32 6.02 18.23
C PRO A 50 -0.90 6.07 17.30
N THR A 51 -0.78 6.80 16.19
CA THR A 51 -1.84 7.01 15.21
C THR A 51 -1.36 6.64 13.82
N HIS A 52 -2.10 5.75 13.14
CA HIS A 52 -1.90 5.45 11.73
C HIS A 52 -2.89 6.24 10.87
N ILE A 53 -2.43 6.71 9.72
CA ILE A 53 -3.20 7.49 8.75
C ILE A 53 -3.09 6.82 7.40
N THR A 54 -4.24 6.63 6.75
CA THR A 54 -4.36 5.96 5.45
C THR A 54 -3.72 4.58 5.53
N ASP A 55 -4.36 3.65 6.25
CA ASP A 55 -3.79 2.35 6.62
C ASP A 55 -4.63 1.22 6.05
N THR A 56 -3.99 0.36 5.25
CA THR A 56 -4.67 -0.78 4.65
C THR A 56 -5.10 -1.84 5.68
N GLY A 57 -4.46 -1.85 6.85
CA GLY A 57 -4.41 -3.01 7.73
C GLY A 57 -3.71 -4.21 7.08
N GLU A 58 -3.63 -5.32 7.80
CA GLU A 58 -2.97 -6.54 7.29
C GLU A 58 -3.79 -7.23 6.20
N LEU A 59 -3.11 -7.65 5.14
CA LEU A 59 -3.68 -8.50 4.08
C LEU A 59 -3.96 -9.92 4.62
N PRO A 60 -5.08 -10.55 4.26
CA PRO A 60 -5.35 -11.93 4.67
C PRO A 60 -4.34 -12.92 4.08
N PRO A 61 -4.06 -14.06 4.76
CA PRO A 61 -3.20 -15.14 4.25
C PRO A 61 -3.56 -15.66 2.85
N SER A 62 -4.85 -15.60 2.47
CA SER A 62 -5.33 -15.96 1.15
C SER A 62 -4.90 -15.00 0.03
N GLY A 63 -4.29 -13.86 0.40
CA GLY A 63 -4.02 -12.75 -0.50
C GLY A 63 -5.25 -11.88 -0.71
N GLY A 64 -5.30 -11.20 -1.87
CA GLY A 64 -6.35 -10.25 -2.23
C GLY A 64 -5.79 -8.84 -2.37
N PHE A 65 -6.62 -7.83 -2.12
CA PHE A 65 -6.24 -6.43 -2.24
C PHE A 65 -6.92 -5.59 -1.15
N LYS A 66 -6.18 -4.67 -0.54
CA LYS A 66 -6.69 -3.64 0.38
C LYS A 66 -6.06 -2.29 0.05
N SER A 67 -6.82 -1.23 0.28
CA SER A 67 -6.39 0.14 0.05
C SER A 67 -7.07 1.12 0.98
N ASP A 68 -6.43 2.27 1.16
CA ASP A 68 -7.00 3.44 1.82
C ASP A 68 -6.46 4.72 1.12
N ALA A 69 -7.18 5.84 1.24
CA ALA A 69 -6.74 7.12 0.70
C ALA A 69 -7.34 8.32 1.45
N LEU A 70 -6.59 9.41 1.53
CA LEU A 70 -7.02 10.67 2.16
C LEU A 70 -6.51 11.87 1.36
N LEU A 71 -7.36 12.90 1.17
CA LEU A 71 -6.99 14.07 0.39
C LEU A 71 -6.09 15.03 1.18
N ASP A 72 -6.41 15.29 2.44
CA ASP A 72 -5.68 16.21 3.31
C ASP A 72 -5.77 15.70 4.75
N THR A 73 -4.66 15.65 5.49
CA THR A 73 -4.68 15.21 6.90
C THR A 73 -5.57 16.10 7.77
N ARG A 74 -5.77 17.37 7.38
CA ARG A 74 -6.62 18.32 8.10
C ARG A 74 -8.11 17.94 8.05
N ASP A 75 -8.51 17.13 7.08
CA ASP A 75 -9.88 16.60 6.97
C ASP A 75 -10.20 15.59 8.08
N LEU A 76 -9.19 15.10 8.82
CA LEU A 76 -9.39 14.26 10.01
C LEU A 76 -9.87 15.07 11.22
N HIS A 77 -9.73 16.40 11.19
CA HIS A 77 -10.11 17.31 12.28
C HIS A 77 -9.49 16.95 13.63
N LEU A 78 -8.23 16.51 13.61
CA LEU A 78 -7.44 16.14 14.79
C LEU A 78 -6.40 17.22 15.07
N ALA A 79 -6.76 18.25 15.85
CA ALA A 79 -5.85 19.38 16.13
C ALA A 79 -4.44 18.96 16.66
N PRO A 80 -4.31 17.92 17.53
CA PRO A 80 -2.99 17.43 17.91
C PRO A 80 -2.17 16.88 16.73
N LEU A 81 -2.84 16.25 15.75
CA LEU A 81 -2.19 15.75 14.55
C LEU A 81 -1.70 16.89 13.67
N ASP A 82 -2.50 17.93 13.46
CA ASP A 82 -2.11 19.08 12.61
C ASP A 82 -0.85 19.79 13.13
N SER A 83 -0.60 19.72 14.44
CA SER A 83 0.64 20.23 15.06
C SER A 83 1.87 19.33 14.85
N ALA A 84 1.65 18.05 14.51
CA ALA A 84 2.69 17.05 14.33
C ALA A 84 2.96 16.71 12.86
N LEU A 85 1.92 16.67 12.02
CA LEU A 85 1.98 16.30 10.61
C LEU A 85 0.88 17.02 9.83
N THR A 86 1.29 17.66 8.73
CA THR A 86 0.37 18.01 7.64
C THR A 86 0.85 17.37 6.36
N ALA A 87 -0.04 16.71 5.61
CA ALA A 87 0.25 16.13 4.31
C ALA A 87 -1.02 16.10 3.44
N GLU A 88 -0.81 15.98 2.14
CA GLU A 88 -1.86 15.99 1.14
C GLU A 88 -1.71 14.76 0.22
N VAL A 89 -2.81 14.33 -0.39
CA VAL A 89 -2.86 13.25 -1.38
C VAL A 89 -2.19 11.96 -0.87
N LEU A 90 -2.70 11.44 0.25
CA LEU A 90 -2.22 10.22 0.87
C LEU A 90 -2.88 9.01 0.20
N ALA A 91 -2.09 8.00 -0.13
CA ALA A 91 -2.57 6.74 -0.69
C ALA A 91 -1.77 5.56 -0.11
N ALA A 92 -2.45 4.46 0.19
CA ALA A 92 -1.82 3.21 0.58
C ALA A 92 -2.55 2.02 -0.05
N SER A 93 -1.78 0.99 -0.43
CA SER A 93 -2.29 -0.24 -1.02
C SER A 93 -1.45 -1.45 -0.64
N THR A 94 -2.09 -2.61 -0.56
CA THR A 94 -1.42 -3.90 -0.40
C THR A 94 -2.18 -4.97 -1.17
N SER A 95 -1.44 -5.88 -1.80
CA SER A 95 -1.97 -6.96 -2.61
C SER A 95 -1.16 -8.25 -2.46
N GLY A 96 -1.79 -9.37 -2.75
CA GLY A 96 -1.12 -10.67 -2.75
C GLY A 96 -1.84 -11.67 -3.65
N ALA A 97 -1.15 -12.19 -4.65
CA ALA A 97 -1.59 -13.31 -5.48
C ALA A 97 -0.48 -13.84 -6.37
N SER A 98 -0.71 -15.03 -6.93
CA SER A 98 0.14 -15.62 -7.97
C SER A 98 1.63 -15.67 -7.62
N GLY A 99 1.96 -15.85 -6.33
CA GLY A 99 3.34 -15.93 -5.85
C GLY A 99 4.01 -14.57 -5.60
N VAL A 100 3.24 -13.47 -5.62
CA VAL A 100 3.72 -12.10 -5.38
C VAL A 100 2.87 -11.44 -4.31
N ALA A 101 3.50 -10.82 -3.31
CA ALA A 101 2.91 -9.84 -2.42
C ALA A 101 3.51 -8.47 -2.70
N GLU A 102 2.68 -7.45 -2.84
CA GLU A 102 3.12 -6.08 -3.13
C GLU A 102 2.42 -5.09 -2.22
N SER A 103 3.14 -4.07 -1.78
CA SER A 103 2.57 -2.98 -0.99
C SER A 103 3.19 -1.67 -1.41
N SER A 104 2.41 -0.60 -1.35
CA SER A 104 2.89 0.74 -1.63
C SER A 104 2.19 1.77 -0.76
N ALA A 105 2.90 2.86 -0.45
CA ALA A 105 2.32 4.03 0.17
C ALA A 105 2.92 5.28 -0.48
N SER A 106 2.18 6.38 -0.43
CA SER A 106 2.67 7.69 -0.84
C SER A 106 1.90 8.83 -0.17
N LEU A 107 2.53 9.99 -0.14
CA LEU A 107 1.98 11.25 0.35
C LEU A 107 2.74 12.43 -0.28
N ALA A 108 2.06 13.56 -0.41
CA ALA A 108 2.57 14.79 -1.00
C ALA A 108 2.54 15.96 0.00
N ASN A 109 3.32 17.01 -0.33
CA ASN A 109 3.37 18.28 0.38
C ASN A 109 3.46 18.13 1.91
N VAL A 110 4.47 17.36 2.34
CA VAL A 110 4.60 16.88 3.71
C VAL A 110 5.33 17.88 4.58
N ARG A 111 4.81 18.10 5.79
CA ARG A 111 5.48 18.84 6.86
C ARG A 111 5.30 18.11 8.18
N VAL A 112 6.40 17.67 8.78
CA VAL A 112 6.45 17.04 10.10
C VAL A 112 7.01 18.03 11.11
N LEU A 113 6.39 18.15 12.28
CA LEU A 113 6.75 19.08 13.35
C LEU A 113 6.97 20.52 12.83
N PRO A 114 5.97 21.12 12.17
CA PRO A 114 6.11 22.43 11.54
C PRO A 114 6.58 23.51 12.52
N GLY A 115 7.58 24.30 12.11
CA GLY A 115 8.13 25.41 12.89
C GLY A 115 9.14 25.02 13.99
N THR A 116 9.47 23.73 14.11
CA THR A 116 10.49 23.24 15.05
C THR A 116 11.87 23.13 14.40
N SER A 117 12.94 23.07 15.19
CA SER A 117 14.30 22.85 14.69
C SER A 117 14.54 21.44 14.13
N THR A 118 13.60 20.51 14.31
CA THR A 118 13.66 19.12 13.82
C THR A 118 12.64 18.88 12.71
N GLN A 119 12.10 19.95 12.12
CA GLN A 119 11.12 19.88 11.04
C GLN A 119 11.64 19.05 9.86
N VAL A 120 10.78 18.20 9.32
CA VAL A 120 11.00 17.52 8.04
C VAL A 120 9.99 18.06 7.04
N THR A 121 10.44 18.37 5.82
CA THR A 121 9.54 18.67 4.69
C THR A 121 9.96 17.91 3.45
N ALA A 122 9.00 17.55 2.62
CA ALA A 122 9.22 16.93 1.32
C ALA A 122 8.01 17.22 0.42
N SER A 123 8.23 17.38 -0.87
CA SER A 123 7.14 17.61 -1.82
C SER A 123 6.42 16.32 -2.22
N PHE A 124 7.14 15.19 -2.19
CA PHE A 124 6.59 13.85 -2.37
C PHE A 124 7.42 12.83 -1.61
N ILE A 125 6.75 11.81 -1.10
CA ILE A 125 7.35 10.65 -0.46
C ILE A 125 6.58 9.40 -0.92
N GLY A 126 7.28 8.41 -1.43
CA GLY A 126 6.74 7.11 -1.81
C GLY A 126 7.63 5.95 -1.37
N ALA A 127 7.01 4.81 -1.08
CA ALA A 127 7.68 3.55 -0.77
C ALA A 127 6.93 2.40 -1.44
N ARG A 128 7.69 1.43 -1.98
CA ARG A 128 7.17 0.21 -2.57
C ARG A 128 7.93 -1.00 -2.04
N THR A 129 7.20 -2.09 -1.85
CA THR A 129 7.75 -3.40 -1.55
C THR A 129 7.14 -4.47 -2.44
N GLU A 130 7.94 -5.47 -2.78
CA GLU A 130 7.51 -6.69 -3.44
C GLU A 130 8.22 -7.88 -2.79
N ALA A 131 7.46 -8.93 -2.50
CA ALA A 131 7.97 -10.20 -2.00
C ALA A 131 7.46 -11.34 -2.88
N THR A 132 8.40 -12.16 -3.35
CA THR A 132 8.14 -13.35 -4.17
C THR A 132 8.87 -14.56 -3.58
N CYS A 133 8.63 -15.74 -4.15
CA CYS A 133 9.39 -16.94 -3.79
C CYS A 133 10.85 -16.93 -4.27
N ALA A 134 11.25 -15.96 -5.09
CA ALA A 134 12.64 -15.79 -5.50
C ALA A 134 13.40 -14.80 -4.59
N GLY A 135 12.68 -13.99 -3.79
CA GLY A 135 13.27 -12.98 -2.93
C GLY A 135 12.37 -11.75 -2.81
N VAL A 136 12.96 -10.69 -2.27
CA VAL A 136 12.27 -9.42 -1.99
C VAL A 136 12.99 -8.25 -2.64
N GLN A 137 12.24 -7.21 -2.96
CA GLN A 137 12.77 -5.93 -3.41
C GLN A 137 11.96 -4.77 -2.81
N GLY A 138 12.63 -3.64 -2.63
CA GLY A 138 12.04 -2.45 -2.04
C GLY A 138 12.72 -1.19 -2.54
N SER A 139 11.92 -0.14 -2.73
CA SER A 139 12.38 1.15 -3.24
C SER A 139 11.65 2.29 -2.55
N THR A 140 12.26 3.47 -2.63
CA THR A 140 11.67 4.73 -2.15
C THR A 140 11.94 5.82 -3.16
N GLU A 141 11.02 6.78 -3.20
CA GLU A 141 11.17 7.99 -3.99
C GLU A 141 10.81 9.19 -3.12
N ILE A 142 11.68 10.19 -3.11
CA ILE A 142 11.56 11.33 -2.22
C ILE A 142 12.01 12.58 -2.97
N ALA A 143 11.15 13.58 -3.01
CA ALA A 143 11.42 14.85 -3.67
C ALA A 143 11.51 16.00 -2.65
N ASP A 144 12.48 16.89 -2.90
CA ASP A 144 12.71 18.13 -2.15
C ASP A 144 12.81 17.94 -0.62
N LEU A 145 13.49 16.86 -0.19
CA LEU A 145 13.63 16.55 1.23
C LEU A 145 14.47 17.59 1.97
N THR A 146 13.91 18.14 3.04
CA THR A 146 14.64 18.96 4.02
C THR A 146 14.50 18.39 5.42
N PHE A 147 15.54 18.52 6.24
CA PHE A 147 15.53 18.15 7.66
C PHE A 147 16.24 19.23 8.47
N GLY A 148 15.55 19.81 9.46
CA GLY A 148 16.07 20.94 10.25
C GLY A 148 16.37 22.18 9.41
N GLY A 149 15.59 22.38 8.34
CA GLY A 149 15.79 23.47 7.38
C GLY A 149 16.96 23.27 6.41
N GLN A 150 17.67 22.15 6.46
CA GLN A 150 18.74 21.80 5.52
C GLN A 150 18.22 20.84 4.45
N SER A 151 18.62 21.06 3.19
CA SER A 151 18.34 20.10 2.12
C SER A 151 19.12 18.81 2.37
N ILE A 152 18.45 17.67 2.23
CA ILE A 152 19.06 16.35 2.38
C ILE A 152 19.30 15.76 0.99
N ALA A 153 20.58 15.48 0.70
CA ALA A 153 20.97 14.74 -0.50
C ALA A 153 20.82 13.23 -0.25
N VAL A 154 19.71 12.65 -0.71
CA VAL A 154 19.48 11.21 -0.63
C VAL A 154 20.26 10.52 -1.75
N THR A 155 21.10 9.54 -1.40
CA THR A 155 21.79 8.72 -2.40
C THR A 155 20.79 7.72 -2.99
N PRO A 156 20.51 7.74 -4.30
CA PRO A 156 19.51 6.85 -4.90
C PRO A 156 19.85 5.37 -4.68
N GLY A 157 18.84 4.57 -4.34
CA GLY A 157 18.97 3.11 -4.19
C GLY A 157 19.74 2.62 -2.96
N VAL A 158 20.36 3.50 -2.16
CA VAL A 158 21.07 3.11 -0.95
C VAL A 158 20.09 3.01 0.22
N PRO A 159 19.93 1.83 0.86
CA PRO A 159 19.04 1.67 2.02
C PRO A 159 19.67 2.21 3.31
N ASN A 160 18.82 2.51 4.29
CA ASN A 160 19.16 2.81 5.68
C ASN A 160 20.09 4.04 5.85
N GLN A 161 19.92 5.07 5.02
CA GLN A 161 20.71 6.30 5.12
C GLN A 161 20.29 7.10 6.35
N THR A 162 21.24 7.48 7.21
CA THR A 162 20.95 8.15 8.48
C THR A 162 21.49 9.57 8.51
N PHE A 163 20.62 10.53 8.84
CA PHE A 163 20.94 11.93 9.02
C PHE A 163 20.60 12.35 10.45
N VAL A 164 21.46 13.12 11.11
CA VAL A 164 21.32 13.46 12.52
C VAL A 164 21.47 14.96 12.72
N ILE A 165 20.48 15.58 13.37
CA ILE A 165 20.61 16.94 13.90
C ILE A 165 21.22 16.83 15.28
N ARG A 166 22.27 17.61 15.52
CA ARG A 166 22.96 17.68 16.81
C ARG A 166 22.88 19.08 17.38
N ASP A 167 22.84 19.16 18.71
CA ASP A 167 22.99 20.43 19.41
C ASP A 167 24.46 20.94 19.36
N PRO A 168 24.75 22.17 19.80
CA PRO A 168 26.12 22.68 19.85
C PRO A 168 27.09 21.88 20.73
N SER A 169 26.59 21.02 21.62
CA SER A 169 27.39 20.13 22.46
C SER A 169 27.66 18.76 21.81
N GLY A 170 27.06 18.48 20.64
CA GLY A 170 27.21 17.25 19.87
C GLY A 170 26.16 16.17 20.17
N VAL A 171 25.21 16.43 21.08
CA VAL A 171 24.14 15.50 21.44
C VAL A 171 23.12 15.42 20.31
N ALA A 172 22.69 14.21 19.95
CA ALA A 172 21.69 14.00 18.91
C ALA A 172 20.31 14.48 19.39
N LEU A 173 19.73 15.45 18.68
CA LEU A 173 18.39 15.97 18.94
C LEU A 173 17.32 15.23 18.13
N ALA A 174 17.66 14.83 16.91
CA ALA A 174 16.77 14.07 16.05
C ALA A 174 17.56 13.24 15.04
N THR A 175 17.02 12.09 14.69
CA THR A 175 17.56 11.18 13.69
C THR A 175 16.50 10.98 12.61
N LEU A 176 16.89 11.16 11.35
CA LEU A 176 16.09 10.82 10.19
C LEU A 176 16.75 9.66 9.47
N ILE A 177 16.04 8.54 9.37
CA ILE A 177 16.43 7.38 8.58
C ILE A 177 15.65 7.45 7.27
N VAL A 178 16.37 7.42 6.16
CA VAL A 178 15.84 7.48 4.79
C VAL A 178 16.02 6.13 4.14
N ASN A 179 14.99 5.67 3.42
CA ASN A 179 14.97 4.37 2.77
C ASN A 179 15.28 3.24 3.76
N GLU A 180 14.61 3.25 4.92
CA GLU A 180 14.82 2.24 5.95
C GLU A 180 14.24 0.91 5.46
N GLN A 181 15.12 -0.05 5.18
CA GLN A 181 14.74 -1.37 4.68
C GLN A 181 15.11 -2.45 5.68
N MET A 182 14.11 -3.25 6.05
CA MET A 182 14.25 -4.43 6.89
C MET A 182 13.83 -5.65 6.09
N VAL A 183 14.75 -6.61 5.91
CA VAL A 183 14.49 -7.86 5.20
C VAL A 183 14.55 -9.02 6.18
N THR A 184 13.53 -9.88 6.16
CA THR A 184 13.50 -11.13 6.92
C THR A 184 13.33 -12.29 5.95
N THR A 185 14.17 -13.32 6.07
CA THR A 185 14.04 -14.54 5.26
C THR A 185 14.28 -15.76 6.15
N SER A 186 13.36 -16.72 6.11
CA SER A 186 13.46 -17.96 6.89
C SER A 186 12.75 -19.10 6.18
N GLY A 187 13.52 -20.06 5.67
CA GLY A 187 12.97 -21.16 4.87
C GLY A 187 12.23 -20.65 3.63
N THR A 188 10.93 -20.85 3.60
CA THR A 188 10.01 -20.41 2.53
C THR A 188 9.42 -19.01 2.77
N TYR A 189 9.71 -18.40 3.91
CA TYR A 189 9.22 -17.07 4.26
C TYR A 189 10.15 -15.98 3.76
N HIS A 190 9.59 -15.00 3.07
CA HIS A 190 10.27 -13.79 2.61
C HIS A 190 9.44 -12.58 3.01
N GLU A 191 10.05 -11.63 3.71
CA GLU A 191 9.44 -10.36 4.11
C GLU A 191 10.40 -9.21 3.81
N ILE A 192 9.83 -8.11 3.36
CA ILE A 192 10.47 -6.81 3.36
C ILE A 192 9.52 -5.76 3.93
N ARG A 193 10.08 -4.83 4.70
CA ARG A 193 9.43 -3.58 5.08
C ARG A 193 10.33 -2.42 4.68
N VAL A 194 9.73 -1.43 4.04
CA VAL A 194 10.38 -0.18 3.64
C VAL A 194 9.62 0.97 4.26
N ASN A 195 10.33 1.81 5.01
CA ASN A 195 9.86 3.13 5.40
C ASN A 195 10.63 4.15 4.57
N ALA A 196 9.92 5.01 3.83
CA ALA A 196 10.60 6.06 3.07
C ALA A 196 11.35 7.02 3.99
N LEU A 197 10.67 7.49 5.04
CA LEU A 197 11.27 8.28 6.11
C LEU A 197 10.85 7.72 7.47
N HIS A 198 11.81 7.65 8.38
CA HIS A 198 11.60 7.35 9.80
C HIS A 198 12.31 8.41 10.64
N LEU A 199 11.54 9.33 11.22
CA LEU A 199 12.00 10.39 12.09
C LEU A 199 11.84 9.99 13.55
N ILE A 200 12.94 10.09 14.29
CA ILE A 200 13.01 9.84 15.73
C ILE A 200 13.49 11.12 16.40
N VAL A 201 12.65 11.70 17.26
CA VAL A 201 12.97 12.85 18.12
C VAL A 201 12.81 12.38 19.57
N PRO A 202 13.90 12.01 20.26
CA PRO A 202 13.83 11.39 21.58
C PRO A 202 12.97 12.17 22.57
N GLY A 203 11.97 11.50 23.16
CA GLY A 203 11.05 12.09 24.13
C GLY A 203 9.99 13.04 23.56
N VAL A 204 9.98 13.26 22.24
CA VAL A 204 9.06 14.22 21.58
C VAL A 204 8.15 13.52 20.58
N ALA A 205 8.73 12.82 19.61
CA ALA A 205 7.98 12.24 18.50
C ALA A 205 8.70 11.07 17.84
N GLU A 206 7.92 10.11 17.36
CA GLU A 206 8.30 9.12 16.36
C GLU A 206 7.33 9.25 15.19
N VAL A 207 7.86 9.42 13.98
CA VAL A 207 7.04 9.60 12.77
C VAL A 207 7.61 8.73 11.67
N ILE A 208 6.76 7.89 11.08
CA ILE A 208 7.10 7.06 9.92
C ILE A 208 6.23 7.53 8.77
N LEU A 209 6.85 7.83 7.63
CA LEU A 209 6.15 8.30 6.43
C LEU A 209 6.38 7.33 5.29
N SER A 210 5.28 7.00 4.61
CA SER A 210 5.22 6.05 3.52
C SER A 210 5.85 4.71 3.90
N SER A 211 5.10 3.89 4.63
CA SER A 211 5.52 2.54 5.01
C SER A 211 4.83 1.51 4.14
N ALA A 212 5.60 0.58 3.59
CA ALA A 212 5.12 -0.58 2.85
C ALA A 212 5.78 -1.84 3.39
N LYS A 213 4.97 -2.86 3.69
CA LYS A 213 5.42 -4.21 4.06
C LYS A 213 4.79 -5.22 3.12
N SER A 214 5.59 -6.13 2.60
CA SER A 214 5.14 -7.28 1.81
C SER A 214 5.79 -8.53 2.34
N ASP A 215 5.00 -9.58 2.50
CA ASP A 215 5.50 -10.88 2.90
C ASP A 215 4.77 -12.03 2.23
N ILE A 216 5.51 -13.11 2.04
CA ILE A 216 5.04 -14.32 1.41
C ILE A 216 5.66 -15.53 2.10
N ASN A 217 4.84 -16.53 2.40
CA ASN A 217 5.28 -17.85 2.81
C ASN A 217 5.02 -18.83 1.68
N CYS A 218 6.08 -19.25 1.01
CA CYS A 218 5.99 -20.03 -0.21
C CYS A 218 5.60 -21.49 0.06
N GLY A 219 4.57 -21.90 -0.65
CA GLY A 219 4.05 -23.25 -0.62
C GLY A 219 3.73 -23.75 -2.03
N VAL A 220 2.78 -24.67 -2.14
CA VAL A 220 2.19 -24.98 -3.43
C VAL A 220 1.22 -23.89 -3.85
N THR A 221 1.37 -23.39 -5.06
CA THR A 221 0.37 -22.56 -5.73
C THR A 221 -0.58 -23.48 -6.49
N THR A 222 -1.64 -23.97 -5.83
CA THR A 222 -2.60 -24.92 -6.44
C THR A 222 -3.74 -24.25 -7.21
N GLN A 223 -3.89 -22.93 -7.07
CA GLN A 223 -4.81 -22.13 -7.86
C GLN A 223 -4.16 -20.78 -8.19
N PRO A 224 -4.30 -20.25 -9.42
CA PRO A 224 -4.19 -18.81 -9.64
C PRO A 224 -5.09 -18.14 -8.60
N GLY A 225 -4.58 -17.11 -7.92
CA GLY A 225 -5.42 -16.31 -7.03
C GLY A 225 -6.67 -15.80 -7.78
N PRO A 226 -7.73 -15.39 -7.07
CA PRO A 226 -8.90 -14.79 -7.71
C PRO A 226 -8.43 -13.64 -8.61
N CYS A 227 -8.81 -13.70 -9.89
CA CYS A 227 -8.41 -12.75 -10.93
C CYS A 227 -8.75 -11.33 -10.44
N HIS A 228 -7.75 -10.48 -10.33
CA HIS A 228 -7.93 -9.07 -10.04
C HIS A 228 -7.15 -8.24 -11.04
N ASP A 229 -7.88 -7.25 -11.55
CA ASP A 229 -7.36 -6.20 -12.39
C ASP A 229 -7.49 -4.92 -11.59
N PHE A 230 -6.37 -4.47 -11.04
CA PHE A 230 -6.31 -3.35 -10.12
C PHE A 230 -5.09 -2.48 -10.41
N VAL A 231 -5.26 -1.17 -10.46
CA VAL A 231 -4.17 -0.21 -10.62
C VAL A 231 -4.07 0.69 -9.40
N THR A 232 -2.86 0.87 -8.91
CA THR A 232 -2.54 1.83 -7.84
C THR A 232 -1.57 2.85 -8.38
N GLY A 233 -1.50 4.00 -7.74
CA GLY A 233 -0.44 4.93 -8.03
C GLY A 233 -0.44 6.14 -7.13
N GLY A 234 0.72 6.76 -7.02
CA GLY A 234 0.88 8.03 -6.35
C GLY A 234 2.10 8.73 -6.94
N GLY A 235 1.98 10.03 -7.17
CA GLY A 235 3.02 10.77 -7.86
C GLY A 235 2.61 12.20 -8.18
N TRP A 236 3.34 12.80 -9.12
CA TRP A 236 2.97 14.08 -9.70
C TRP A 236 3.30 14.18 -11.18
N ILE A 237 2.55 15.04 -11.86
CA ILE A 237 2.84 15.54 -13.20
C ILE A 237 3.13 17.04 -13.12
N GLU A 238 3.89 17.55 -14.09
CA GLU A 238 4.07 19.00 -14.24
C GLU A 238 2.80 19.65 -14.81
N VAL A 239 2.38 20.78 -14.24
CA VAL A 239 1.24 21.58 -14.70
C VAL A 239 1.59 23.07 -14.62
N GLY A 240 1.68 23.74 -15.78
CA GLY A 240 2.07 25.15 -15.83
C GLY A 240 3.46 25.37 -15.21
N GLN A 241 3.53 26.15 -14.12
CA GLN A 241 4.76 26.36 -13.34
C GLN A 241 4.77 25.58 -12.01
N GLY A 242 3.79 24.71 -11.79
CA GLY A 242 3.61 23.94 -10.57
C GLY A 242 3.54 22.44 -10.82
N ARG A 243 3.15 21.72 -9.77
CA ARG A 243 2.94 20.27 -9.79
C ARG A 243 1.49 19.94 -9.52
N ALA A 244 1.04 18.84 -10.09
CA ALA A 244 -0.23 18.24 -9.77
C ALA A 244 0.03 16.89 -9.13
N ASN A 245 -0.24 16.78 -7.83
CA ASN A 245 -0.08 15.55 -7.08
C ASN A 245 -1.35 14.71 -7.22
N PHE A 246 -1.17 13.40 -7.38
CA PHE A 246 -2.26 12.44 -7.41
C PHE A 246 -1.92 11.23 -6.54
N GLY A 247 -2.98 10.57 -6.07
CA GLY A 247 -2.93 9.32 -5.34
C GLY A 247 -4.21 8.58 -5.60
N PHE A 248 -4.12 7.36 -6.10
CA PHE A 248 -5.30 6.58 -6.42
C PHE A 248 -5.10 5.08 -6.27
N ASN A 249 -6.23 4.41 -6.06
CA ASN A 249 -6.37 2.96 -6.07
C ASN A 249 -7.67 2.67 -6.81
N ALA A 250 -7.64 1.86 -7.86
CA ALA A 250 -8.83 1.55 -8.64
C ALA A 250 -8.83 0.17 -9.28
N GLY A 251 -10.01 -0.44 -9.36
CA GLY A 251 -10.23 -1.69 -10.08
C GLY A 251 -10.98 -2.73 -9.27
N PHE A 252 -10.87 -3.99 -9.68
CA PHE A 252 -11.59 -5.09 -9.07
C PHE A 252 -10.82 -5.68 -7.89
N LYS A 253 -11.38 -5.56 -6.69
CA LYS A 253 -10.88 -6.28 -5.52
C LYS A 253 -11.15 -7.78 -5.65
N ALA A 254 -10.38 -8.60 -4.95
CA ALA A 254 -10.53 -10.05 -4.97
C ALA A 254 -11.98 -10.49 -4.66
N GLY A 255 -12.58 -11.24 -5.59
CA GLY A 255 -13.95 -11.74 -5.49
C GLY A 255 -15.05 -10.70 -5.78
N SER A 256 -14.69 -9.46 -6.13
CA SER A 256 -15.64 -8.42 -6.51
C SER A 256 -15.91 -8.45 -8.02
N THR A 257 -17.17 -8.29 -8.39
CA THR A 257 -17.59 -8.06 -9.80
C THR A 257 -17.81 -6.59 -10.12
N THR A 258 -17.69 -5.72 -9.12
CA THR A 258 -17.80 -4.26 -9.26
C THR A 258 -16.46 -3.62 -8.94
N PRO A 259 -15.97 -2.68 -9.77
CA PRO A 259 -14.76 -1.96 -9.45
C PRO A 259 -14.99 -0.97 -8.31
N ASP A 260 -13.91 -0.65 -7.60
CA ASP A 260 -13.86 0.40 -6.58
C ASP A 260 -12.83 1.46 -7.01
N VAL A 261 -12.94 2.67 -6.48
CA VAL A 261 -11.96 3.74 -6.69
C VAL A 261 -11.82 4.60 -5.45
N HIS A 262 -10.59 4.99 -5.17
CA HIS A 262 -10.27 6.16 -4.38
C HIS A 262 -9.26 6.95 -5.18
N LEU A 263 -9.58 8.18 -5.57
CA LEU A 263 -8.70 9.08 -6.29
C LEU A 263 -8.71 10.42 -5.59
N ASN A 264 -7.52 10.92 -5.27
CA ASN A 264 -7.26 12.26 -4.78
C ASN A 264 -6.29 12.93 -5.74
N TYR A 265 -6.55 14.19 -6.07
CA TYR A 265 -5.73 14.99 -6.97
C TYR A 265 -5.73 16.45 -6.53
N ILE A 266 -4.56 17.08 -6.52
CA ILE A 266 -4.39 18.50 -6.23
C ILE A 266 -3.49 19.11 -7.28
N ASP A 267 -4.00 20.06 -8.06
CA ASP A 267 -3.21 20.93 -8.93
C ASP A 267 -2.77 22.16 -8.15
N HIS A 268 -1.48 22.26 -7.84
CA HIS A 268 -0.93 23.41 -7.11
C HIS A 268 -0.74 24.67 -7.96
N ASN A 269 -0.83 24.58 -9.29
CA ASN A 269 -0.81 25.74 -10.17
C ASN A 269 -2.17 26.46 -10.19
N SER A 270 -3.28 25.72 -10.17
CA SER A 270 -4.64 26.31 -10.10
C SER A 270 -5.25 26.33 -8.69
N GLY A 271 -4.69 25.57 -7.74
CA GLY A 271 -5.26 25.34 -6.41
C GLY A 271 -6.40 24.32 -6.38
N ARG A 272 -6.67 23.66 -7.51
CA ARG A 272 -7.84 22.80 -7.72
C ARG A 272 -7.67 21.46 -7.01
N LYS A 273 -8.70 21.05 -6.26
CA LYS A 273 -8.73 19.76 -5.56
C LYS A 273 -9.82 18.87 -6.14
N VAL A 274 -9.49 17.61 -6.41
CA VAL A 274 -10.43 16.61 -6.92
C VAL A 274 -10.40 15.39 -6.02
N LYS A 275 -11.58 14.89 -5.69
CA LYS A 275 -11.78 13.65 -4.95
C LYS A 275 -12.80 12.79 -5.69
N ALA A 276 -12.49 11.52 -5.91
CA ALA A 276 -13.46 10.56 -6.45
C ALA A 276 -13.46 9.27 -5.64
N THR A 277 -14.67 8.83 -5.27
CA THR A 277 -14.96 7.59 -4.53
C THR A 277 -15.99 6.73 -5.26
N SER A 278 -16.28 7.05 -6.52
CA SER A 278 -17.22 6.32 -7.36
C SER A 278 -16.63 6.08 -8.74
N ILE A 279 -16.88 4.89 -9.27
CA ILE A 279 -16.40 4.47 -10.57
C ILE A 279 -17.55 3.82 -11.35
N THR A 280 -17.75 4.29 -12.57
CA THR A 280 -18.77 3.80 -13.50
C THR A 280 -18.14 3.06 -14.68
N VAL A 281 -16.90 3.41 -15.03
CA VAL A 281 -16.12 2.73 -16.07
C VAL A 281 -14.76 2.38 -15.51
N TYR A 282 -14.38 1.10 -15.63
CA TYR A 282 -13.02 0.61 -15.41
C TYR A 282 -12.72 -0.41 -16.51
N VAL A 283 -11.85 -0.05 -17.45
CA VAL A 283 -11.50 -0.90 -18.58
C VAL A 283 -10.02 -0.78 -18.94
N VAL A 284 -9.52 -1.74 -19.72
CA VAL A 284 -8.21 -1.61 -20.36
C VAL A 284 -8.23 -0.37 -21.25
N GLY A 285 -7.19 0.46 -21.14
CA GLY A 285 -7.03 1.66 -21.95
C GLY A 285 -6.48 1.35 -23.35
N ARG A 286 -5.57 2.21 -23.83
CA ARG A 286 -4.99 2.09 -25.18
C ARG A 286 -3.99 0.93 -25.30
N THR A 287 -3.30 0.61 -24.22
CA THR A 287 -2.28 -0.43 -24.10
C THR A 287 -2.73 -1.49 -23.11
N ALA A 288 -2.09 -2.66 -23.11
CA ALA A 288 -2.35 -3.68 -22.11
C ALA A 288 -1.94 -3.22 -20.69
N THR A 289 -0.99 -2.29 -20.60
CA THR A 289 -0.43 -1.65 -19.41
C THR A 289 -1.27 -0.49 -18.87
N SER A 290 -2.25 -0.02 -19.65
CA SER A 290 -3.09 1.12 -19.27
C SER A 290 -4.46 0.78 -18.72
N ARG A 291 -5.01 1.68 -17.90
CA ARG A 291 -6.40 1.65 -17.43
C ARG A 291 -7.10 2.97 -17.68
N HIS A 292 -8.37 2.84 -18.04
CA HIS A 292 -9.29 3.95 -18.27
C HIS A 292 -10.39 3.92 -17.22
N LEU A 293 -10.59 5.05 -16.55
CA LEU A 293 -11.47 5.21 -15.41
C LEU A 293 -12.41 6.38 -15.64
N GLU A 294 -13.69 6.18 -15.37
CA GLU A 294 -14.67 7.26 -15.34
C GLU A 294 -15.56 7.14 -14.09
N GLY A 295 -16.06 8.28 -13.61
CA GLY A 295 -17.01 8.29 -12.51
C GLY A 295 -17.41 9.70 -12.07
N SER A 296 -18.08 9.77 -10.92
CA SER A 296 -18.40 11.05 -10.29
C SER A 296 -17.28 11.51 -9.37
N ALA A 297 -17.06 12.82 -9.32
CA ALA A 297 -16.08 13.47 -8.48
C ALA A 297 -16.67 14.66 -7.72
N GLU A 298 -16.00 15.00 -6.63
CA GLU A 298 -16.08 16.29 -5.98
C GLU A 298 -14.90 17.15 -6.45
N VAL A 299 -15.17 18.41 -6.75
CA VAL A 299 -14.13 19.42 -7.02
C VAL A 299 -14.27 20.50 -5.97
N ASP A 300 -13.18 20.81 -5.27
CA ASP A 300 -13.13 21.81 -4.20
C ASP A 300 -14.24 21.59 -3.14
N GLY A 301 -14.49 20.33 -2.81
CA GLY A 301 -15.52 19.90 -1.85
C GLY A 301 -16.96 19.98 -2.38
N LYS A 302 -17.16 20.28 -3.67
CA LYS A 302 -18.49 20.36 -4.29
C LYS A 302 -18.72 19.16 -5.21
N ALA A 303 -19.81 18.43 -4.97
CA ALA A 303 -20.27 17.34 -5.84
C ALA A 303 -20.87 17.85 -7.18
N GLY A 304 -21.06 16.95 -8.12
CA GLY A 304 -21.70 17.22 -9.43
C GLY A 304 -20.74 17.28 -10.62
N TYR A 305 -19.48 16.91 -10.40
CA TYR A 305 -18.49 16.77 -11.46
C TYR A 305 -18.36 15.32 -11.87
N THR A 306 -17.89 15.10 -13.08
CA THR A 306 -17.43 13.78 -13.53
C THR A 306 -15.96 13.87 -13.92
N TYR A 307 -15.25 12.76 -13.74
CA TYR A 307 -13.86 12.63 -14.12
C TYR A 307 -13.70 11.55 -15.17
N VAL A 308 -12.68 11.73 -15.99
CA VAL A 308 -12.08 10.69 -16.82
C VAL A 308 -10.59 10.68 -16.52
N VAL A 309 -10.06 9.54 -16.13
CA VAL A 309 -8.64 9.33 -15.86
C VAL A 309 -8.11 8.21 -16.75
N ASP A 310 -6.97 8.45 -17.37
CA ASP A 310 -6.21 7.44 -18.09
C ASP A 310 -4.84 7.32 -17.41
N VAL A 311 -4.45 6.09 -17.09
CA VAL A 311 -3.16 5.76 -16.46
C VAL A 311 -2.45 4.66 -17.24
N ASP A 312 -1.12 4.71 -17.30
CA ASP A 312 -0.29 3.69 -17.97
C ASP A 312 0.92 3.34 -17.10
N ASP A 313 1.09 2.05 -16.80
CA ASP A 313 2.24 1.47 -16.10
C ASP A 313 3.25 0.97 -17.14
N GLU A 314 4.25 1.80 -17.43
CA GLU A 314 5.27 1.53 -18.45
C GLU A 314 6.57 0.99 -17.83
N GLY A 315 6.45 0.43 -16.63
CA GLY A 315 7.48 -0.32 -15.94
C GLY A 315 8.31 0.50 -14.95
N GLU A 316 9.04 -0.26 -14.14
CA GLU A 316 9.78 0.28 -13.01
C GLU A 316 11.07 1.01 -13.45
N PRO A 317 11.42 2.16 -12.83
CA PRO A 317 10.91 2.69 -11.56
C PRO A 317 9.79 3.73 -11.70
N GLY A 318 8.89 3.61 -12.68
CA GLY A 318 7.69 4.46 -12.82
C GLY A 318 7.87 5.76 -13.58
N ARG A 319 9.10 6.10 -13.98
CA ARG A 319 9.40 7.37 -14.69
C ARG A 319 8.80 7.47 -16.09
N ASN A 320 8.43 6.34 -16.69
CA ASN A 320 7.76 6.32 -17.98
C ASN A 320 6.24 6.23 -17.85
N ASP A 321 5.73 6.05 -16.62
CA ASP A 321 4.31 5.97 -16.37
C ASP A 321 3.65 7.29 -16.74
N THR A 322 2.38 7.20 -17.12
CA THR A 322 1.62 8.39 -17.50
C THR A 322 0.34 8.49 -16.71
N PHE A 323 -0.03 9.72 -16.40
CA PHE A 323 -1.28 10.08 -15.76
C PHE A 323 -1.96 11.17 -16.58
N SER A 324 -3.27 11.04 -16.75
CA SER A 324 -4.10 12.14 -17.23
C SER A 324 -5.44 12.19 -16.52
N ILE A 325 -5.97 13.40 -16.38
CA ILE A 325 -7.29 13.68 -15.82
C ILE A 325 -8.02 14.69 -16.69
N ARG A 326 -9.30 14.44 -16.91
CA ARG A 326 -10.24 15.35 -17.57
C ARG A 326 -11.50 15.46 -16.72
N LEU A 327 -12.03 16.67 -16.58
CA LEU A 327 -13.28 16.93 -15.88
C LEU A 327 -14.34 17.48 -16.85
N ASN A 328 -15.61 17.30 -16.52
CA ASN A 328 -16.73 17.76 -17.34
C ASN A 328 -16.88 19.29 -17.44
N ASP A 329 -16.15 20.06 -16.65
CA ASP A 329 -16.12 21.52 -16.72
C ASP A 329 -15.00 22.08 -17.62
N GLY A 330 -14.29 21.19 -18.33
CA GLY A 330 -13.25 21.55 -19.30
C GLY A 330 -11.83 21.54 -18.74
N TYR A 331 -11.65 21.25 -17.45
CA TYR A 331 -10.31 21.09 -16.88
C TYR A 331 -9.63 19.82 -17.42
N THR A 332 -8.35 19.94 -17.80
CA THR A 332 -7.52 18.83 -18.26
C THR A 332 -6.07 18.96 -17.79
N ALA A 333 -5.46 17.87 -17.36
CA ALA A 333 -4.03 17.78 -17.11
C ALA A 333 -3.52 16.39 -17.52
N ALA A 334 -2.30 16.31 -18.06
CA ALA A 334 -1.69 15.06 -18.49
C ALA A 334 -0.17 15.18 -18.53
N GLY A 335 0.53 14.08 -18.26
CA GLY A 335 1.98 14.04 -18.38
C GLY A 335 2.56 12.66 -18.05
N ALA A 336 3.84 12.49 -18.38
CA ALA A 336 4.66 11.47 -17.74
C ALA A 336 4.90 11.86 -16.28
N LEU A 337 5.15 10.88 -15.42
CA LEU A 337 5.45 11.15 -14.03
C LEU A 337 6.83 11.80 -13.91
N ASP A 338 6.87 12.98 -13.29
CA ASP A 338 8.12 13.62 -12.89
C ASP A 338 8.57 13.13 -11.49
N GLY A 339 7.68 12.40 -10.82
CA GLY A 339 8.02 11.36 -9.85
C GLY A 339 6.78 10.68 -9.29
N GLY A 340 7.00 9.59 -8.57
CA GLY A 340 5.99 8.60 -8.19
C GLY A 340 5.98 7.39 -9.11
N ASN A 341 5.00 6.52 -8.89
CA ASN A 341 4.85 5.26 -9.64
C ASN A 341 3.36 4.93 -9.81
N ILE A 342 3.04 4.25 -10.90
CA ILE A 342 1.76 3.61 -11.15
C ILE A 342 2.01 2.11 -11.32
N GLN A 343 1.33 1.30 -10.53
CA GLN A 343 1.48 -0.14 -10.58
C GLN A 343 0.19 -0.80 -11.00
N LEU A 344 0.24 -1.55 -12.09
CA LEU A 344 -0.86 -2.35 -12.55
C LEU A 344 -0.74 -3.78 -12.03
N HIS A 345 -1.49 -4.04 -10.95
CA HIS A 345 -1.61 -5.35 -10.34
C HIS A 345 -2.58 -6.22 -11.14
N LYS A 346 -2.02 -7.09 -11.97
CA LYS A 346 -2.78 -8.14 -12.65
C LYS A 346 -2.51 -9.46 -11.96
N SER A 347 -3.58 -10.13 -11.54
CA SER A 347 -3.56 -11.59 -11.55
C SER A 347 -4.45 -12.06 -12.68
N CYS A 348 -3.80 -12.47 -13.78
CA CYS A 348 -4.22 -13.53 -14.71
C CYS A 348 -3.20 -13.58 -15.87
N ARG A 349 -2.38 -14.64 -15.91
CA ARG A 349 -2.04 -15.38 -17.13
C ARG A 349 -2.05 -16.87 -16.81
#